data_AF-A0A2D7SM57-F1
#
_entry.id   AF-A0A2D7SM57-F1
#
_cell.length_a   1.000
_cell.length_b   1.000
_cell.length_c   1.000
_cell.angle_alpha   90.00
_cell.angle_beta   90.00
_cell.angle_gamma   90.00
#
_symmetry.space_group_name_H-M   'P 1'
#
loop_
_entity.id
_entity.type
_entity.pdbx_description
1 polymer ?
#
loop_
_entity_poly.entity_id
_entity_poly.type
_entity_poly.pdbx_seq_one_letter_code
_entity_poly.pdbx_strand_id
1 'polypeptide(L)'
;MSDASDFIHNFCESRLTNNQPPEMYNSYTSLIITFFPLVMGFPKNNIFYNVACMLAFNGIASFYYHYTLSWIGKQADEISMILATYYGMWGLLKMYYINSDRKMLNWYNGWNTIAMISFLIFNTISYYDYLFPYLFSVYILISILMIRKVALKYNLVYKPYLLTSGVGAEAWILSEIYCTEMTKYGHVVWHLLFPLGFYSLVLAYDNHLKNMRITKNAIPSRPSISNL
;
A
#
# COMPACT_ATOMS: atom_id res chain seq x y z
N MET A 1 5.53 -27.57 -20.89
CA MET A 1 4.51 -26.56 -21.25
C MET A 1 5.22 -25.22 -21.31
N SER A 2 5.54 -24.80 -22.52
CA SER A 2 6.40 -23.67 -22.86
C SER A 2 5.54 -22.50 -23.34
N ASP A 3 4.96 -21.79 -22.39
CA ASP A 3 4.60 -20.37 -22.54
C ASP A 3 5.25 -19.64 -21.35
N ALA A 4 6.58 -19.70 -21.29
CA ALA A 4 7.32 -18.68 -20.58
C ALA A 4 7.20 -17.42 -21.45
N SER A 5 6.13 -16.64 -21.26
CA SER A 5 6.15 -15.27 -21.73
C SER A 5 7.38 -14.63 -21.09
N ASP A 6 8.38 -14.28 -21.89
CA ASP A 6 9.58 -13.57 -21.46
C ASP A 6 9.14 -12.20 -20.92
N PHE A 7 8.75 -12.16 -19.65
CA PHE A 7 8.47 -10.92 -18.95
C PHE A 7 9.82 -10.27 -18.63
N ILE A 8 9.96 -9.00 -19.00
CA ILE A 8 11.24 -8.30 -18.94
C ILE A 8 11.34 -7.56 -17.61
N HIS A 9 12.34 -7.94 -16.80
CA HIS A 9 12.73 -7.17 -15.63
C HIS A 9 13.49 -5.93 -16.08
N ASN A 10 13.16 -4.78 -15.49
CA ASN A 10 13.72 -3.52 -15.94
C ASN A 10 13.91 -2.51 -14.81
N PHE A 11 14.10 -2.97 -13.57
CA PHE A 11 14.58 -2.06 -12.53
C PHE A 11 16.02 -1.67 -12.80
N CYS A 12 16.43 -0.53 -12.25
CA CYS A 12 17.78 -0.05 -12.48
C CYS A 12 18.88 -1.04 -12.06
N GLU A 13 18.74 -1.72 -10.91
CA GLU A 13 19.74 -2.71 -10.48
C GLU A 13 19.86 -3.87 -11.48
N SER A 14 18.74 -4.43 -11.95
CA SER A 14 18.73 -5.41 -13.04
C SER A 14 19.41 -4.90 -14.30
N ARG A 15 19.13 -3.66 -14.74
CA ARG A 15 19.75 -3.10 -15.95
C ARG A 15 21.27 -3.06 -15.85
N LEU A 16 21.81 -2.75 -14.68
CA LEU A 16 23.25 -2.70 -14.43
C LEU A 16 23.90 -4.09 -14.32
N THR A 17 23.12 -5.14 -14.05
CA THR A 17 23.57 -6.54 -13.96
C THR A 17 23.17 -7.39 -15.17
N ASN A 18 22.85 -6.76 -16.32
CA ASN A 18 22.38 -7.45 -17.53
C ASN A 18 21.14 -8.32 -17.30
N ASN A 19 20.22 -7.84 -16.47
CA ASN A 19 18.97 -8.49 -16.05
C ASN A 19 19.17 -9.88 -15.45
N GLN A 20 20.33 -10.11 -14.82
CA GLN A 20 20.62 -11.34 -14.10
C GLN A 20 20.28 -11.20 -12.61
N PRO A 21 19.58 -12.17 -12.02
CA PRO A 21 19.40 -12.21 -10.57
C PRO A 21 20.72 -12.53 -9.86
N PRO A 22 20.86 -12.17 -8.58
CA PRO A 22 19.92 -11.37 -7.78
C PRO A 22 20.13 -9.86 -7.92
N GLU A 23 19.07 -9.08 -7.71
CA GLU A 23 19.18 -7.66 -7.35
C GLU A 23 19.50 -7.57 -5.84
N MET A 24 20.78 -7.72 -5.47
CA MET A 24 21.23 -7.84 -4.08
C MET A 24 20.70 -6.70 -3.19
N TYR A 25 20.82 -5.45 -3.63
CA TYR A 25 20.43 -4.33 -2.77
C TYR A 25 18.92 -4.26 -2.62
N ASN A 26 18.16 -4.35 -3.72
CA ASN A 26 16.70 -4.35 -3.68
C ASN A 26 16.15 -5.55 -2.87
N SER A 27 16.75 -6.73 -3.01
CA SER A 27 16.35 -7.94 -2.29
C SER A 27 16.47 -7.76 -0.78
N TYR A 28 17.67 -7.51 -0.26
CA TYR A 28 17.85 -7.48 1.20
C TYR A 28 17.15 -6.29 1.85
N THR A 29 17.02 -5.18 1.14
CA THR A 29 16.40 -3.96 1.69
C THR A 29 14.90 -4.08 1.78
N SER A 30 14.23 -4.84 0.90
CA SER A 30 12.78 -5.04 0.98
C SER A 30 12.31 -5.82 2.21
N LEU A 31 13.17 -6.61 2.86
CA LEU A 31 12.86 -7.24 4.15
C LEU A 31 12.55 -6.21 5.25
N ILE A 32 13.01 -4.96 5.12
CA ILE A 32 12.66 -3.89 6.06
C ILE A 32 11.16 -3.62 6.11
N ILE A 33 10.46 -3.85 4.98
CA ILE A 33 9.02 -3.70 4.87
C ILE A 33 8.32 -4.67 5.83
N THR A 34 8.85 -5.90 5.93
CA THR A 34 8.37 -6.89 6.90
C THR A 34 8.62 -6.49 8.33
N PHE A 35 9.74 -5.81 8.61
CA PHE A 35 10.07 -5.39 9.96
C PHE A 35 9.23 -4.21 10.46
N PHE A 36 8.68 -3.34 9.61
CA PHE A 36 7.87 -2.21 10.08
C PHE A 36 6.70 -2.65 10.98
N PRO A 37 5.81 -3.58 10.57
CA PRO A 37 4.76 -4.08 11.47
C PRO A 37 5.27 -4.79 12.72
N LEU A 38 6.38 -5.54 12.60
CA LEU A 38 6.93 -6.31 13.71
C LEU A 38 7.53 -5.41 14.79
N VAL A 39 8.18 -4.31 14.40
CA VAL A 39 8.87 -3.38 15.30
C VAL A 39 7.93 -2.30 15.82
N MET A 40 7.13 -1.69 14.95
CA MET A 40 6.23 -0.58 15.32
C MET A 40 4.90 -1.06 15.92
N GLY A 41 4.62 -2.36 15.81
CA GLY A 41 3.42 -3.01 16.34
C GLY A 41 2.25 -3.00 15.35
N PHE A 42 1.33 -3.95 15.51
CA PHE A 42 0.19 -4.11 14.61
C PHE A 42 -1.01 -3.21 14.99
N PRO A 43 -1.77 -2.70 14.00
CA PRO A 43 -3.03 -2.01 14.23
C PRO A 43 -4.05 -2.90 14.94
N LYS A 44 -4.86 -2.31 15.81
CA LYS A 44 -5.92 -3.00 16.55
C LYS A 44 -7.19 -3.16 15.73
N ASN A 45 -7.40 -2.30 14.73
CA ASN A 45 -8.52 -2.43 13.84
C ASN A 45 -8.30 -3.53 12.80
N ASN A 46 -9.21 -4.50 12.69
CA ASN A 46 -9.10 -5.59 11.71
C ASN A 46 -8.79 -5.14 10.27
N ILE A 47 -9.32 -4.00 9.81
CA ILE A 47 -9.04 -3.52 8.44
C ILE A 47 -7.60 -3.03 8.32
N PHE A 48 -7.12 -2.23 9.28
CA PHE A 48 -5.73 -1.79 9.29
C PHE A 48 -4.74 -2.91 9.65
N TYR A 49 -5.17 -3.87 10.45
CA TYR A 49 -4.41 -5.10 10.72
C TYR A 49 -4.12 -5.85 9.41
N ASN A 50 -5.10 -5.94 8.51
CA ASN A 50 -4.87 -6.54 7.20
C ASN A 50 -3.85 -5.74 6.36
N VAL A 51 -3.81 -4.40 6.47
CA VAL A 51 -2.73 -3.61 5.84
C VAL A 51 -1.36 -4.03 6.37
N ALA A 52 -1.23 -4.18 7.70
CA ALA A 52 0.00 -4.62 8.33
C ALA A 52 0.41 -6.03 7.90
N CYS A 53 -0.54 -6.97 7.81
CA CYS A 53 -0.27 -8.31 7.30
C CYS A 53 0.17 -8.31 5.83
N MET A 54 -0.47 -7.51 4.97
CA MET A 54 -0.09 -7.41 3.57
C MET A 54 1.30 -6.77 3.40
N LEU A 55 1.65 -5.76 4.20
CA LEU A 55 3.01 -5.20 4.23
C LEU A 55 4.05 -6.21 4.75
N ALA A 56 3.70 -6.96 5.80
CA ALA A 56 4.58 -7.98 6.34
C ALA A 56 4.92 -9.06 5.30
N PHE A 57 3.90 -9.52 4.58
CA PHE A 57 4.04 -10.45 3.46
C PHE A 57 4.77 -9.81 2.28
N ASN A 58 4.48 -8.54 1.96
CA ASN A 58 5.09 -7.80 0.86
C ASN A 58 6.62 -7.78 0.97
N GLY A 59 7.20 -7.51 2.14
CA GLY A 59 8.66 -7.49 2.27
C GLY A 59 9.33 -8.84 1.97
N ILE A 60 8.69 -9.96 2.35
CA ILE A 60 9.18 -11.31 2.03
C ILE A 60 9.00 -11.60 0.53
N ALA A 61 7.83 -11.24 -0.02
CA ALA A 61 7.53 -11.45 -1.44
C ALA A 61 8.45 -10.63 -2.34
N SER A 62 8.70 -9.38 -1.99
CA SER A 62 9.63 -8.46 -2.65
C SER A 62 11.06 -8.96 -2.55
N PHE A 63 11.50 -9.47 -1.38
CA PHE A 63 12.80 -10.13 -1.26
C PHE A 63 12.92 -11.30 -2.25
N TYR A 64 11.93 -12.20 -2.24
CA TYR A 64 11.93 -13.36 -3.12
C TYR A 64 11.93 -12.94 -4.59
N TYR A 65 11.15 -11.92 -4.94
CA TYR A 65 11.10 -11.37 -6.29
C TYR A 65 12.45 -10.82 -6.73
N HIS A 66 13.03 -9.87 -6.01
CA HIS A 66 14.30 -9.25 -6.38
C HIS A 66 15.47 -10.24 -6.37
N TYR A 67 15.38 -11.28 -5.53
CA TYR A 67 16.43 -12.29 -5.44
C TYR A 67 16.36 -13.30 -6.59
N THR A 68 15.16 -13.65 -7.04
CA THR A 68 14.96 -14.70 -8.06
C THR A 68 14.65 -14.17 -9.45
N LEU A 69 14.17 -12.91 -9.54
CA LEU A 69 13.57 -12.32 -10.72
C LEU A 69 12.55 -13.29 -11.36
N SER A 70 11.63 -13.83 -10.56
CA SER A 70 10.61 -14.77 -11.02
C SER A 70 9.23 -14.13 -11.14
N TRP A 71 8.42 -14.59 -12.10
CA TRP A 71 7.07 -14.05 -12.33
C TRP A 71 6.17 -14.25 -11.10
N ILE A 72 6.27 -15.42 -10.47
CA ILE A 72 5.54 -15.73 -9.23
C ILE A 72 5.95 -14.76 -8.12
N GLY A 73 7.25 -14.48 -7.98
CA GLY A 73 7.73 -13.50 -7.02
C GLY A 73 7.18 -12.12 -7.28
N LYS A 74 7.22 -11.67 -8.55
CA LYS A 74 6.67 -10.38 -8.97
C LYS A 74 5.20 -10.24 -8.61
N GLN A 75 4.40 -11.25 -8.95
CA GLN A 75 2.98 -11.27 -8.63
C GLN A 75 2.75 -11.23 -7.12
N ALA A 76 3.51 -11.99 -6.33
CA ALA A 76 3.37 -11.97 -4.88
C ALA A 76 3.69 -10.57 -4.29
N ASP A 77 4.73 -9.91 -4.80
CA ASP A 77 5.11 -8.54 -4.42
C ASP A 77 3.99 -7.55 -4.77
N GLU A 78 3.65 -7.43 -6.05
CA GLU A 78 2.69 -6.43 -6.55
C GLU A 78 1.26 -6.66 -6.03
N ILE A 79 0.78 -7.90 -5.97
CA ILE A 79 -0.55 -8.22 -5.43
C ILE A 79 -0.66 -7.82 -3.97
N SER A 80 0.39 -8.04 -3.18
CA SER A 80 0.39 -7.64 -1.77
C SER A 80 0.37 -6.12 -1.60
N MET A 81 1.02 -5.35 -2.48
CA MET A 81 0.90 -3.88 -2.53
C MET A 81 -0.52 -3.42 -2.88
N ILE A 82 -1.16 -4.07 -3.86
CA ILE A 82 -2.56 -3.80 -4.26
C ILE A 82 -3.50 -4.07 -3.07
N LEU A 83 -3.35 -5.20 -2.40
CA LEU A 83 -4.18 -5.57 -1.25
C LEU A 83 -3.96 -4.66 -0.05
N ALA A 84 -2.72 -4.27 0.24
CA ALA A 84 -2.42 -3.29 1.29
C ALA A 84 -3.12 -1.95 1.02
N THR A 85 -3.08 -1.48 -0.24
CA THR A 85 -3.75 -0.25 -0.67
C THR A 85 -5.28 -0.37 -0.56
N TYR A 86 -5.85 -1.51 -0.99
CA TYR A 86 -7.28 -1.80 -0.88
C TYR A 86 -7.77 -1.73 0.57
N TYR A 87 -7.10 -2.41 1.51
CA TYR A 87 -7.46 -2.38 2.92
C TYR A 87 -7.24 -1.00 3.54
N GLY A 88 -6.17 -0.30 3.15
CA GLY A 88 -5.92 1.09 3.57
C GLY A 88 -7.06 2.02 3.18
N MET A 89 -7.47 1.96 1.91
CA MET A 89 -8.61 2.72 1.39
C MET A 89 -9.91 2.37 2.12
N TRP A 90 -10.18 1.08 2.36
CA TRP A 90 -11.36 0.66 3.12
C TRP A 90 -11.34 1.23 4.54
N GLY A 91 -10.18 1.22 5.21
CA GLY A 91 -10.01 1.82 6.53
C GLY A 91 -10.33 3.33 6.52
N LEU A 92 -9.81 4.05 5.52
CA LEU A 92 -10.07 5.49 5.33
C LEU A 92 -11.55 5.80 5.04
N LEU A 93 -12.19 5.04 4.15
CA LEU A 93 -13.62 5.17 3.86
C LEU A 93 -14.45 4.91 5.13
N LYS A 94 -14.10 3.86 5.88
CA LYS A 94 -14.77 3.54 7.15
C LYS A 94 -14.62 4.66 8.16
N MET A 95 -13.42 5.24 8.30
CA MET A 95 -13.22 6.41 9.15
C MET A 95 -14.10 7.57 8.70
N TYR A 96 -14.08 7.90 7.41
CA TYR A 96 -14.83 9.05 6.89
C TYR A 96 -16.34 8.90 7.05
N TYR A 97 -16.89 7.70 6.92
CA TYR A 97 -18.35 7.45 6.99
C TYR A 97 -18.83 6.84 8.33
N ILE A 98 -17.98 6.75 9.36
CA ILE A 98 -18.29 6.03 10.62
C ILE A 98 -19.54 6.52 11.35
N ASN A 99 -19.84 7.82 11.24
CA ASN A 99 -20.93 8.51 11.93
C ASN A 99 -21.98 9.10 10.99
N SER A 100 -21.87 8.84 9.68
CA SER A 100 -22.78 9.39 8.69
C SER A 100 -23.56 8.29 8.00
N ASP A 101 -23.17 7.91 6.79
CA ASP A 101 -24.03 7.13 5.89
C ASP A 101 -23.39 5.78 5.54
N ARG A 102 -23.98 4.70 6.10
CA ARG A 102 -23.57 3.31 5.84
C ARG A 102 -23.80 2.91 4.38
N LYS A 103 -24.81 3.47 3.70
CA LYS A 103 -25.09 3.22 2.28
C LYS A 103 -23.96 3.78 1.42
N MET A 104 -23.54 5.01 1.68
CA MET A 104 -22.42 5.64 0.97
C MET A 104 -21.09 4.93 1.24
N LEU A 105 -20.83 4.51 2.48
CA LEU A 105 -19.67 3.66 2.79
C LEU A 105 -19.62 2.41 1.91
N ASN A 106 -20.73 1.66 1.87
CA ASN A 106 -20.81 0.43 1.08
C ASN A 106 -20.66 0.71 -0.41
N TRP A 107 -21.24 1.80 -0.91
CA TRP A 107 -21.14 2.21 -2.31
C TRP A 107 -19.70 2.49 -2.74
N TYR A 108 -18.99 3.35 -2.01
CA TYR A 108 -17.59 3.66 -2.33
C TYR A 108 -16.66 2.47 -2.10
N ASN A 109 -16.93 1.63 -1.10
CA ASN A 109 -16.15 0.41 -0.90
C ASN A 109 -16.42 -0.63 -1.99
N GLY A 110 -17.63 -0.65 -2.57
CA GLY A 110 -17.95 -1.42 -3.77
C GLY A 110 -17.07 -1.02 -4.94
N TRP A 111 -16.96 0.28 -5.24
CA TRP A 111 -16.04 0.80 -6.25
C TRP A 111 -14.57 0.49 -5.96
N ASN A 112 -14.14 0.63 -4.70
CA ASN A 112 -12.79 0.23 -4.28
C ASN A 112 -12.51 -1.26 -4.55
N THR A 113 -13.52 -2.12 -4.33
CA THR A 113 -13.41 -3.57 -4.58
C THR A 113 -13.35 -3.88 -6.07
N ILE A 114 -14.20 -3.24 -6.89
CA ILE A 114 -14.16 -3.38 -8.35
C ILE A 114 -12.81 -2.91 -8.89
N ALA A 115 -12.30 -1.77 -8.42
CA ALA A 115 -10.99 -1.25 -8.82
C ALA A 115 -9.86 -2.22 -8.47
N MET A 116 -9.85 -2.77 -7.25
CA MET A 116 -8.87 -3.78 -6.84
C MET A 116 -8.93 -5.04 -7.72
N ILE A 117 -10.13 -5.59 -7.99
CA ILE A 117 -10.28 -6.78 -8.83
C ILE A 117 -9.78 -6.50 -10.25
N SER A 118 -10.18 -5.38 -10.86
CA SER A 118 -9.70 -4.99 -12.18
C SER A 118 -8.18 -4.86 -12.21
N PHE A 119 -7.59 -4.26 -11.19
CA PHE A 119 -6.15 -4.12 -11.09
C PHE A 119 -5.46 -5.48 -11.01
N LEU A 120 -5.95 -6.41 -10.18
CA LEU A 120 -5.42 -7.78 -10.12
C LEU A 120 -5.47 -8.49 -11.49
N ILE A 121 -6.59 -8.36 -12.21
CA ILE A 121 -6.73 -8.97 -13.55
C ILE A 121 -5.64 -8.46 -14.48
N PHE A 122 -5.46 -7.13 -14.59
CA PHE A 122 -4.40 -6.57 -15.43
C PHE A 122 -3.01 -6.96 -14.95
N ASN A 123 -2.76 -7.01 -13.64
CA ASN A 123 -1.46 -7.36 -13.07
C ASN A 123 -1.02 -8.78 -13.40
N THR A 124 -1.97 -9.72 -13.40
CA THR A 124 -1.67 -11.14 -13.62
C THR A 124 -1.35 -11.50 -15.07
N ILE A 125 -1.56 -10.58 -16.02
CA ILE A 125 -1.28 -10.77 -17.43
C ILE A 125 0.08 -10.14 -17.75
N SER A 126 1.09 -10.95 -18.04
CA SER A 126 2.47 -10.50 -18.30
C SER A 126 2.59 -9.48 -19.45
N TYR A 127 1.71 -9.57 -20.45
CA TYR A 127 1.66 -8.58 -21.54
C TYR A 127 1.32 -7.15 -21.06
N TYR A 128 0.58 -7.02 -19.96
CA TYR A 128 0.15 -5.75 -19.38
C TYR A 128 0.99 -5.30 -18.18
N ASP A 129 2.10 -5.97 -17.92
CA ASP A 129 3.00 -5.73 -16.78
C ASP A 129 3.46 -4.26 -16.67
N TYR A 130 3.73 -3.63 -17.82
CA TYR A 130 4.12 -2.21 -17.89
C TYR A 130 3.06 -1.25 -17.32
N LEU A 131 1.80 -1.68 -17.17
CA LEU A 131 0.71 -0.87 -16.62
C LEU A 131 0.77 -0.74 -15.10
N PHE A 132 1.43 -1.67 -14.39
CA PHE A 132 1.47 -1.68 -12.93
C PHE A 132 1.85 -0.32 -12.31
N PRO A 133 2.98 0.32 -12.66
CA PRO A 133 3.36 1.58 -12.04
C PRO A 133 2.34 2.71 -12.27
N TYR A 134 1.67 2.73 -13.43
CA TYR A 134 0.64 3.73 -13.73
C TYR A 134 -0.64 3.49 -12.92
N LEU A 135 -1.13 2.25 -12.91
CA LEU A 135 -2.32 1.87 -12.16
C LEU A 135 -2.11 2.05 -10.64
N PHE A 136 -0.94 1.65 -10.14
CA PHE A 136 -0.57 1.82 -8.74
C PHE A 136 -0.49 3.31 -8.38
N SER A 137 0.13 4.15 -9.22
CA SER A 137 0.20 5.59 -9.00
C SER A 137 -1.17 6.25 -8.93
N VAL A 138 -2.11 5.87 -9.82
CA VAL A 138 -3.49 6.36 -9.76
C VAL A 138 -4.18 5.93 -8.46
N TYR A 139 -3.99 4.67 -8.04
CA TYR A 139 -4.62 4.16 -6.82
C TYR A 139 -4.07 4.85 -5.55
N ILE A 140 -2.75 5.10 -5.51
CA ILE A 140 -2.10 5.85 -4.45
C ILE A 140 -2.56 7.31 -4.45
N LEU A 141 -2.68 7.96 -5.61
CA LEU A 141 -3.20 9.33 -5.70
C LEU A 141 -4.60 9.44 -5.10
N ILE A 142 -5.51 8.53 -5.46
CA ILE A 142 -6.86 8.47 -4.89
C ILE A 142 -6.79 8.25 -3.37
N SER A 143 -5.88 7.39 -2.90
CA SER A 143 -5.63 7.15 -1.47
C SER A 143 -5.15 8.39 -0.74
N ILE A 144 -4.22 9.16 -1.31
CA ILE A 144 -3.73 10.43 -0.76
C ILE A 144 -4.87 11.46 -0.65
N LEU A 145 -5.73 11.57 -1.67
CA LEU A 145 -6.90 12.44 -1.63
C LEU A 145 -7.85 12.04 -0.49
N MET A 146 -8.04 10.73 -0.29
CA MET A 146 -8.88 10.22 0.80
C MET A 146 -8.24 10.45 2.18
N ILE A 147 -6.93 10.25 2.32
CA ILE A 147 -6.15 10.58 3.53
C ILE A 147 -6.36 12.03 3.90
N ARG A 148 -6.25 12.96 2.94
CA ARG A 148 -6.49 14.39 3.15
C ARG A 148 -7.93 14.65 3.61
N LYS A 149 -8.93 14.02 3.00
CA LYS A 149 -10.34 14.17 3.40
C LYS A 149 -10.58 13.72 4.84
N VAL A 150 -10.04 12.55 5.23
CA VAL A 150 -10.12 12.05 6.61
C VAL A 150 -9.37 12.97 7.56
N ALA A 151 -8.18 13.41 7.19
CA ALA A 151 -7.36 14.30 8.01
C ALA A 151 -8.08 15.62 8.31
N LEU A 152 -8.65 16.27 7.29
CA LEU A 152 -9.37 17.53 7.46
C LEU A 152 -10.65 17.34 8.29
N LYS A 153 -11.37 16.23 8.10
CA LYS A 153 -12.59 15.94 8.84
C LYS A 153 -12.36 15.76 10.35
N TYR A 154 -11.23 15.15 10.72
CA TYR A 154 -10.92 14.78 12.10
C TYR A 154 -9.74 15.57 12.70
N ASN A 155 -9.27 16.61 11.99
CA ASN A 155 -8.09 17.40 12.35
C ASN A 155 -6.84 16.55 12.68
N LEU A 156 -6.54 15.56 11.82
CA LEU A 156 -5.41 14.66 11.99
C LEU A 156 -4.16 15.16 11.25
N VAL A 157 -3.00 14.90 11.84
CA VAL A 157 -1.70 15.13 11.19
C VAL A 157 -1.45 14.04 10.15
N TYR A 158 -1.11 14.43 8.93
CA TYR A 158 -0.85 13.50 7.82
C TYR A 158 0.34 13.89 6.93
N LYS A 159 0.64 15.19 6.83
CA LYS A 159 1.67 15.71 5.91
C LYS A 159 3.06 15.12 6.11
N PRO A 160 3.60 15.00 7.35
CA PRO A 160 4.94 14.43 7.54
C PRO A 160 5.04 13.00 7.04
N TYR A 161 4.00 12.18 7.29
CA TYR A 161 3.94 10.81 6.82
C TYR A 161 3.91 10.71 5.28
N LEU A 162 3.10 11.56 4.63
CA LEU A 162 3.07 11.63 3.17
C LEU A 162 4.38 12.15 2.57
N LEU A 163 5.06 13.07 3.26
CA LEU A 163 6.37 13.57 2.83
C LEU A 163 7.41 12.45 2.89
N THR A 164 7.45 11.67 3.97
CA THR A 164 8.34 10.49 4.08
C THR A 164 8.10 9.52 2.92
N SER A 165 6.84 9.15 2.65
CA SER A 165 6.55 8.28 1.50
C SER A 165 6.85 8.93 0.16
N GLY A 166 6.62 10.25 0.03
CA GLY A 166 6.91 11.02 -1.17
C GLY A 166 8.40 11.04 -1.51
N VAL A 167 9.29 11.19 -0.52
CA VAL A 167 10.74 11.11 -0.73
C VAL A 167 11.15 9.70 -1.21
N GLY A 168 10.55 8.65 -0.65
CA GLY A 168 10.76 7.28 -1.15
C GLY A 168 10.32 7.11 -2.61
N ALA A 169 9.13 7.63 -2.96
CA ALA A 169 8.60 7.61 -4.33
C ALA A 169 9.48 8.37 -5.32
N GLU A 170 9.93 9.57 -4.95
CA GLU A 170 10.81 10.38 -5.78
C GLU A 170 12.15 9.68 -6.01
N ALA A 171 12.74 9.08 -4.96
CA ALA A 171 13.99 8.32 -5.09
C ALA A 171 13.86 7.15 -6.09
N TRP A 172 12.76 6.40 -6.04
CA TRP A 172 12.49 5.34 -7.01
C TRP A 172 12.30 5.87 -8.44
N ILE A 173 11.55 6.96 -8.63
CA ILE A 173 11.38 7.56 -9.97
C ILE A 173 12.76 7.97 -10.55
N LEU A 174 13.60 8.59 -9.73
CA LEU A 174 14.95 9.00 -10.14
C LEU A 174 15.85 7.80 -10.46
N SER A 175 15.75 6.68 -9.73
CA SER A 175 16.49 5.45 -10.07
C SER A 175 16.08 4.92 -11.43
N GLU A 176 14.79 4.91 -11.71
CA GLU A 176 14.25 4.33 -12.92
C GLU A 176 14.48 5.17 -14.18
N ILE A 177 14.51 6.51 -14.06
CA ILE A 177 14.76 7.40 -15.21
C ILE A 177 16.23 7.48 -15.58
N TYR A 178 17.13 7.70 -14.60
CA TYR A 178 18.53 8.03 -14.89
C TYR A 178 19.48 6.85 -14.89
N CYS A 179 19.10 5.79 -14.16
CA CYS A 179 19.85 4.56 -13.95
C CYS A 179 21.38 4.57 -14.14
N THR A 180 22.09 4.67 -13.01
CA THR A 180 23.54 4.69 -12.90
C THR A 180 23.96 3.89 -11.65
N GLU A 181 25.25 3.61 -11.49
CA GLU A 181 25.80 2.98 -10.28
C GLU A 181 25.43 3.68 -8.97
N MET A 182 25.17 4.99 -9.04
CA MET A 182 24.72 5.78 -7.88
C MET A 182 23.20 5.79 -7.74
N THR A 183 22.46 5.95 -8.84
CA THR A 183 20.99 6.09 -8.76
C THR A 183 20.29 4.75 -8.54
N LYS A 184 20.95 3.60 -8.70
CA LYS A 184 20.37 2.27 -8.39
C LYS A 184 19.84 2.15 -6.96
N TYR A 185 20.41 2.89 -6.00
CA TYR A 185 19.95 2.89 -4.62
C TYR A 185 18.62 3.64 -4.40
N GLY A 186 18.06 4.32 -5.40
CA GLY A 186 16.75 4.96 -5.25
C GLY A 186 15.63 3.97 -4.93
N HIS A 187 15.67 2.76 -5.52
CA HIS A 187 14.73 1.70 -5.20
C HIS A 187 14.94 1.13 -3.77
N VAL A 188 16.19 1.08 -3.29
CA VAL A 188 16.49 0.78 -1.88
C VAL A 188 15.86 1.79 -0.94
N VAL A 189 16.00 3.10 -1.24
CA VAL A 189 15.38 4.17 -0.45
C VAL A 189 13.85 4.06 -0.46
N TRP A 190 13.27 3.61 -1.58
CA TRP A 190 11.85 3.32 -1.66
C TRP A 190 11.39 2.23 -0.69
N HIS A 191 12.08 1.08 -0.63
CA HIS A 191 11.76 0.00 0.32
C HIS A 191 11.74 0.46 1.77
N LEU A 192 12.56 1.47 2.10
CA LEU A 192 12.59 2.05 3.43
C LEU A 192 11.48 3.10 3.63
N LEU A 193 11.50 4.19 2.85
CA LEU A 193 10.73 5.40 3.17
C LEU A 193 9.27 5.33 2.71
N PHE A 194 9.00 4.68 1.57
CA PHE A 194 7.65 4.59 1.04
C PHE A 194 6.69 3.88 2.02
N PRO A 195 6.98 2.63 2.46
CA PRO A 195 6.13 1.94 3.41
C PRO A 195 6.23 2.53 4.82
N LEU A 196 7.38 3.08 5.27
CA LEU A 196 7.49 3.72 6.58
C LEU A 196 6.47 4.86 6.76
N GLY A 197 6.37 5.76 5.78
CA GLY A 197 5.44 6.88 5.85
C GLY A 197 3.99 6.42 5.92
N PHE A 198 3.56 5.56 4.98
CA PHE A 198 2.20 5.04 4.96
C PHE A 198 1.86 4.20 6.19
N TYR A 199 2.79 3.37 6.66
CA TYR A 199 2.55 2.53 7.84
C TYR A 199 2.45 3.33 9.13
N SER A 200 3.32 4.35 9.30
CA SER A 200 3.22 5.30 10.41
C SER A 200 1.86 6.01 10.42
N LEU A 201 1.37 6.39 9.23
CA LEU A 201 0.04 6.98 9.09
C LEU A 201 -1.08 6.01 9.48
N VAL A 202 -1.00 4.75 9.06
CA VAL A 202 -1.96 3.70 9.42
C VAL A 202 -2.04 3.54 10.93
N LEU A 203 -0.90 3.47 11.63
CA LEU A 203 -0.88 3.36 13.09
C LEU A 203 -1.47 4.59 13.79
N ALA A 204 -1.15 5.80 13.30
CA ALA A 204 -1.74 7.04 13.82
C ALA A 204 -3.27 7.06 13.66
N TYR A 205 -3.77 6.59 12.51
CA TYR A 205 -5.20 6.59 12.19
C TYR A 205 -5.97 5.47 12.91
N ASP A 206 -5.34 4.31 13.13
CA ASP A 206 -5.90 3.20 13.91
C ASP A 206 -6.25 3.63 15.34
N ASN A 207 -5.33 4.34 15.99
CA ASN A 207 -5.53 4.88 17.34
C ASN A 207 -6.75 5.81 17.40
N HIS A 208 -6.92 6.67 16.38
CA HIS A 208 -8.08 7.56 16.31
C HIS A 208 -9.39 6.81 16.06
N LEU A 209 -9.38 5.83 15.14
CA LEU A 209 -10.55 5.01 14.84
C LEU A 209 -11.02 4.20 16.05
N LYS A 210 -10.10 3.72 16.88
CA LYS A 210 -10.41 3.07 18.16
C LYS A 210 -11.16 4.02 19.09
N ASN A 211 -10.65 5.24 19.27
CA ASN A 211 -11.25 6.24 20.16
C ASN A 211 -12.69 6.58 19.72
N MET A 212 -12.92 6.74 18.41
CA MET A 212 -14.26 7.00 17.87
C MET A 212 -15.27 5.88 18.18
N ARG A 213 -14.85 4.61 18.16
CA ARG A 213 -15.75 3.47 18.48
C ARG A 213 -16.12 3.42 19.95
N ILE A 214 -15.16 3.71 20.83
CA ILE A 214 -15.41 3.75 22.27
C ILE A 214 -16.46 4.83 22.58
N THR A 215 -16.27 6.05 22.04
CA THR A 215 -17.20 7.15 22.26
C THR A 215 -18.60 6.86 21.71
N LYS A 216 -18.71 6.22 20.53
CA LYS A 216 -20.01 5.84 19.95
C LYS A 216 -20.78 4.85 20.82
N ASN A 217 -20.08 3.88 21.42
CA ASN A 217 -20.70 2.88 22.29
C ASN A 217 -21.01 3.42 23.70
N ALA A 218 -20.37 4.52 24.11
CA ALA A 218 -20.60 5.17 25.40
C ALA A 218 -21.83 6.11 25.39
N ILE A 219 -22.36 6.49 24.22
CA ILE A 219 -23.58 7.28 24.10
C ILE A 219 -24.77 6.31 24.04
N PRO A 220 -25.67 6.28 25.04
CA PRO A 220 -26.88 5.46 24.97
C PRO A 220 -27.67 5.85 23.72
N SER A 221 -28.07 4.87 22.92
CA SER A 221 -28.96 5.10 21.79
C SER A 221 -30.21 5.82 22.29
N ARG A 222 -30.47 7.03 21.78
CA ARG A 222 -31.73 7.73 22.06
C ARG A 222 -32.88 6.76 21.78
N PRO A 223 -33.85 6.59 22.70
CA PRO A 223 -35.03 5.79 22.42
C PRO A 223 -35.69 6.34 21.15
N SER A 224 -36.07 5.45 20.24
CA SER A 224 -36.76 5.83 19.02
C SER A 224 -38.07 6.53 19.39
N ILE A 225 -38.29 7.72 18.82
CA ILE A 225 -39.52 8.50 18.96
C ILE A 225 -40.63 7.87 18.09
N SER A 226 -40.69 6.54 18.04
CA SER A 226 -41.71 5.78 17.30
C SER A 226 -42.80 5.24 18.22
N ASN A 227 -42.78 5.58 19.51
CA ASN A 227 -43.79 5.20 20.50
C ASN A 227 -44.35 6.43 21.25
N LEU A 228 -44.68 7.51 20.52
CA LEU A 228 -45.53 8.60 21.00
C LEU A 228 -46.59 8.90 19.94
#